data_AF-A0A844DIL9-F1
#
_entry.id   AF-A0A844DIL9-F1
#
_cell.length_a   1.000
_cell.length_b   1.000
_cell.length_c   1.000
_cell.angle_alpha   90.00
_cell.angle_beta   90.00
_cell.angle_gamma   90.00
#
_symmetry.space_group_name_H-M   'P 1'
#
loop_
_entity.id
_entity.type
_entity.pdbx_description
1 polymer ?
#
loop_
_entity_poly.entity_id
_entity_poly.type
_entity_poly.pdbx_seq_one_letter_code
_entity_poly.pdbx_strand_id
1 'polypeptide(L)'
;LHGLSPENYVSQWGVSDFALTYSIHEREDLISSEMVSEIGQLDGIENLRLTYAPYPQVAADVVYDDAVFHEFLASLDGVNGIDFSDPAKLENYQQNFFSGVFGIDSAYLEEINKTLNLPIDTSAFEQGKVVLLSKTVEGLIQPGQEITIQTQNGQHSFIVANGYLNEGFRAGGGNERGTAPDLYISQTALKELFPQYRVFRVAFDTDGQHDESILQELKQITASQANIDIISRYERREEMQEYLITAKVLGTGLSVILLLVGVMNFVNTMVVNVNTRRYELAVLESIGMTKRQIKRMLFMEGFYYWGVSLSLAVTIGTAIFILLYMIFSKVAYYAVFSYPFIPLVLVSGLVLLICLIVPIWVYKTDVNLPVVERLRLTE
;
A
#
# COMPACT_ATOMS: atom_id res chain seq x y z
N LEU A 1 6.95 10.50 1.32
CA LEU A 1 6.50 9.97 0.01
C LEU A 1 7.57 9.12 -0.69
N HIS A 2 8.86 9.42 -0.59
CA HIS A 2 9.93 8.57 -1.16
C HIS A 2 9.97 7.11 -0.65
N GLY A 3 9.31 6.84 0.47
CA GLY A 3 9.14 5.50 1.02
C GLY A 3 7.98 4.70 0.44
N LEU A 4 7.08 5.33 -0.32
CA LEU A 4 5.93 4.68 -0.95
C LEU A 4 6.27 4.46 -2.42
N SER A 5 6.36 3.20 -2.80
CA SER A 5 6.55 2.79 -4.20
C SER A 5 5.22 2.25 -4.73
N PRO A 6 4.71 2.77 -5.86
CA PRO A 6 3.58 2.15 -6.57
C PRO A 6 3.82 0.65 -6.83
N GLU A 7 5.06 0.24 -7.14
CA GLU A 7 5.38 -1.17 -7.36
C GLU A 7 5.20 -2.01 -6.09
N ASN A 8 5.66 -1.51 -4.94
CA ASN A 8 5.48 -2.24 -3.69
C ASN A 8 4.00 -2.30 -3.29
N TYR A 9 3.23 -1.25 -3.59
CA TYR A 9 1.79 -1.24 -3.36
C TYR A 9 1.10 -2.29 -4.22
N VAL A 10 1.38 -2.31 -5.52
CA VAL A 10 0.73 -3.19 -6.49
C VAL A 10 1.19 -4.64 -6.36
N SER A 11 2.40 -4.92 -5.87
CA SER A 11 2.85 -6.28 -5.55
C SER A 11 2.00 -7.00 -4.49
N GLN A 12 1.20 -6.25 -3.73
CA GLN A 12 0.25 -6.83 -2.77
C GLN A 12 -1.05 -7.29 -3.45
N TRP A 13 -1.30 -6.85 -4.69
CA TRP A 13 -2.55 -7.06 -5.42
C TRP A 13 -2.37 -8.07 -6.55
N GLY A 14 -2.87 -9.28 -6.32
CA GLY A 14 -3.00 -10.32 -7.34
C GLY A 14 -1.69 -11.04 -7.68
N VAL A 15 -1.83 -12.20 -8.31
CA VAL A 15 -0.71 -13.00 -8.84
C VAL A 15 -0.34 -12.56 -10.27
N SER A 16 -1.27 -11.92 -10.98
CA SER A 16 -1.20 -11.56 -12.40
C SER A 16 -1.38 -10.06 -12.62
N ASP A 17 -0.98 -9.53 -13.79
CA ASP A 17 -1.17 -8.11 -14.14
C ASP A 17 -2.64 -7.72 -14.30
N PHE A 18 -3.41 -8.58 -14.94
CA PHE A 18 -4.84 -8.39 -15.12
C PHE A 18 -5.60 -9.63 -14.68
N ALA A 19 -6.81 -9.41 -14.18
CA ALA A 19 -7.79 -10.47 -14.02
C ALA A 19 -9.22 -9.97 -14.19
N LEU A 20 -10.05 -10.80 -14.80
CA LEU A 20 -11.49 -10.65 -14.87
C LEU A 20 -12.12 -11.73 -14.00
N THR A 21 -13.10 -11.35 -13.19
CA THR A 21 -13.79 -12.24 -12.25
C THR A 21 -15.11 -11.57 -11.85
N TYR A 22 -15.96 -12.26 -11.11
CA TYR A 22 -17.25 -11.73 -10.64
C TYR A 22 -17.63 -12.34 -9.29
N SER A 23 -18.72 -11.87 -8.67
CA SER A 23 -19.20 -12.37 -7.37
C SER A 23 -19.49 -13.87 -7.40
N ILE A 24 -19.18 -14.60 -6.31
CA ILE A 24 -19.53 -16.03 -6.22
C ILE A 24 -21.04 -16.28 -6.14
N HIS A 25 -21.82 -15.24 -5.79
CA HIS A 25 -23.27 -15.31 -5.73
C HIS A 25 -23.94 -15.13 -7.09
N GLU A 26 -23.17 -14.75 -8.11
CA GLU A 26 -23.66 -14.58 -9.46
C GLU A 26 -24.12 -15.92 -10.04
N ARG A 27 -25.34 -15.96 -10.54
CA ARG A 27 -25.98 -17.20 -11.05
C ARG A 27 -25.85 -17.36 -12.55
N GLU A 28 -25.52 -16.28 -13.25
CA GLU A 28 -25.30 -16.28 -14.68
C GLU A 28 -23.84 -16.61 -15.01
N ASP A 29 -23.62 -17.27 -16.13
CA ASP A 29 -22.27 -17.47 -16.65
C ASP A 29 -21.87 -16.22 -17.46
N LEU A 30 -21.12 -15.34 -16.80
CA LEU A 30 -20.74 -14.05 -17.38
C LEU A 30 -19.58 -14.20 -18.37
N ILE A 31 -18.55 -14.95 -18.02
CA ILE A 31 -17.35 -15.07 -18.86
C ILE A 31 -17.55 -16.17 -19.90
N SER A 32 -17.93 -15.76 -21.11
CA SER A 32 -18.13 -16.68 -22.24
C SER A 32 -16.81 -17.15 -22.86
N SER A 33 -16.85 -18.30 -23.54
CA SER A 33 -15.69 -18.78 -24.31
C SER A 33 -15.28 -17.84 -25.45
N GLU A 34 -16.24 -17.10 -26.03
CA GLU A 34 -15.97 -16.06 -27.03
C GLU A 34 -15.18 -14.90 -26.42
N MET A 35 -15.59 -14.44 -25.23
CA MET A 35 -14.87 -13.40 -24.49
C MET A 35 -13.44 -13.83 -24.16
N VAL A 36 -13.25 -15.07 -23.70
CA VAL A 36 -11.90 -15.61 -23.44
C VAL A 36 -11.04 -15.63 -24.71
N SER A 37 -11.64 -16.00 -25.85
CA SER A 37 -10.92 -15.99 -27.13
C SER A 37 -10.59 -14.59 -27.62
N GLU A 38 -11.47 -13.61 -27.39
CA GLU A 38 -11.24 -12.21 -27.74
C GLU A 38 -10.12 -11.61 -26.88
N ILE A 39 -10.14 -11.86 -25.57
CA ILE A 39 -9.06 -11.48 -24.65
C ILE A 39 -7.75 -12.11 -25.10
N GLY A 40 -7.72 -13.40 -25.40
CA GLY A 40 -6.49 -14.08 -25.83
C GLY A 40 -5.88 -13.59 -27.15
N GLN A 41 -6.58 -12.73 -27.91
CA GLN A 41 -6.10 -12.12 -29.15
C GLN A 41 -5.55 -10.71 -28.96
N LEU A 42 -5.66 -10.14 -27.75
CA LEU A 42 -5.12 -8.80 -27.49
C LEU A 42 -3.59 -8.81 -27.51
N ASP A 43 -3.01 -7.77 -28.10
CA ASP A 43 -1.56 -7.61 -28.18
C ASP A 43 -0.96 -7.36 -26.79
N GLY A 44 0.17 -8.01 -26.50
CA GLY A 44 0.92 -7.83 -25.25
C GLY A 44 0.49 -8.75 -24.10
N ILE A 45 -0.48 -9.66 -24.30
CA ILE A 45 -0.85 -10.68 -23.31
C ILE A 45 0.16 -11.82 -23.26
N GLU A 46 0.57 -12.16 -22.04
CA GLU A 46 1.41 -13.31 -21.71
C GLU A 46 0.74 -14.19 -20.65
N ASN A 47 1.03 -15.49 -20.64
CA ASN A 47 0.59 -16.44 -19.61
C ASN A 47 -0.92 -16.36 -19.25
N LEU A 48 -1.80 -16.45 -20.25
CA LEU A 48 -3.24 -16.48 -20.01
C LEU A 48 -3.63 -17.76 -19.26
N ARG A 49 -4.29 -17.58 -18.12
CA ARG A 49 -4.71 -18.62 -17.19
C ARG A 49 -6.21 -18.54 -16.93
N LEU A 50 -6.86 -19.69 -16.89
CA LEU A 50 -8.27 -19.82 -16.57
C LEU A 50 -8.45 -20.50 -15.22
N THR A 51 -9.41 -20.01 -14.45
CA THR A 51 -9.91 -20.67 -13.26
C THR A 51 -11.36 -21.06 -13.48
N TYR A 52 -11.67 -22.32 -13.20
CA TYR A 52 -13.02 -22.84 -13.26
C TYR A 52 -13.64 -22.86 -11.87
N ALA A 53 -14.96 -22.73 -11.80
CA ALA A 53 -15.72 -22.97 -10.59
C ALA A 53 -16.91 -23.89 -10.90
N PRO A 54 -17.41 -24.66 -9.91
CA PRO A 54 -18.64 -25.41 -10.08
C PRO A 54 -19.83 -24.50 -10.41
N TYR A 55 -20.80 -25.06 -11.15
CA TYR A 55 -22.02 -24.38 -11.57
C TYR A 55 -23.24 -25.26 -11.22
N PRO A 56 -24.38 -24.71 -10.75
CA PRO A 56 -24.73 -23.29 -10.61
C PRO A 56 -24.26 -22.60 -9.32
N GLN A 57 -23.66 -23.34 -8.38
CA GLN A 57 -23.12 -22.80 -7.14
C GLN A 57 -21.61 -23.05 -7.09
N VAL A 58 -20.85 -22.03 -6.74
CA VAL A 58 -19.37 -22.09 -6.61
C VAL A 58 -18.94 -22.86 -5.35
N ALA A 59 -19.86 -23.07 -4.42
CA ALA A 59 -19.59 -23.68 -3.13
C ALA A 59 -19.79 -25.20 -3.11
N ALA A 60 -18.98 -25.87 -2.29
CA ALA A 60 -19.18 -27.26 -1.89
C ALA A 60 -19.22 -27.35 -0.36
N ASP A 61 -20.01 -28.29 0.15
CA ASP A 61 -20.07 -28.57 1.58
C ASP A 61 -18.73 -29.19 2.02
N VAL A 62 -18.22 -28.72 3.15
CA VAL A 62 -16.97 -29.19 3.76
C VAL A 62 -17.33 -29.94 5.04
N VAL A 63 -16.78 -31.13 5.21
CA VAL A 63 -16.95 -31.88 6.46
C VAL A 63 -16.12 -31.20 7.54
N TYR A 64 -16.78 -30.70 8.58
CA TYR A 64 -16.09 -30.07 9.71
C TYR A 64 -15.28 -31.12 10.50
N ASP A 65 -13.97 -30.93 10.54
CA ASP A 65 -13.04 -31.64 11.43
C ASP A 65 -12.45 -30.64 12.43
N ASP A 66 -12.71 -30.85 13.72
CA ASP A 66 -12.21 -30.00 14.80
C ASP A 66 -10.67 -29.98 14.85
N ALA A 67 -10.01 -31.09 14.51
CA ALA A 67 -8.54 -31.13 14.50
C ALA A 67 -7.91 -30.22 13.43
N VAL A 68 -8.69 -29.83 12.41
CA VAL A 68 -8.23 -29.00 11.29
C VAL A 68 -8.75 -27.57 11.42
N PHE A 69 -10.02 -27.38 11.76
CA PHE A 69 -10.69 -26.08 11.67
C PHE A 69 -10.89 -25.37 13.01
N HIS A 70 -10.49 -25.95 14.15
CA HIS A 70 -10.67 -25.32 15.46
C HIS A 70 -10.00 -23.95 15.56
N GLU A 71 -8.70 -23.85 15.23
CA GLU A 71 -7.97 -22.56 15.27
C GLU A 71 -8.52 -21.56 14.26
N PHE A 72 -8.94 -22.05 13.09
CA PHE A 72 -9.58 -21.22 12.07
C PHE A 72 -10.90 -20.62 12.58
N LEU A 73 -11.81 -21.42 13.15
CA LEU A 73 -13.06 -20.90 13.72
C LEU A 73 -12.80 -19.95 14.88
N ALA A 74 -11.86 -20.27 15.77
CA ALA A 74 -11.49 -19.40 16.87
C ALA A 74 -10.99 -18.02 16.38
N SER A 75 -10.31 -17.98 15.22
CA SER A 75 -9.83 -16.73 14.62
C SER A 75 -10.96 -15.83 14.08
N LEU A 76 -12.13 -16.39 13.81
CA LEU A 76 -13.30 -15.65 13.33
C LEU A 76 -14.13 -15.03 14.46
N ASP A 77 -13.97 -15.51 15.70
CA ASP A 77 -14.74 -15.01 16.84
C ASP A 77 -14.42 -13.52 17.13
N GLY A 78 -15.46 -12.70 17.27
CA GLY A 78 -15.34 -11.25 17.44
C GLY A 78 -14.98 -10.47 16.17
N VAL A 79 -14.79 -11.15 15.02
CA VAL A 79 -14.47 -10.50 13.73
C VAL A 79 -15.75 -10.30 12.92
N ASN A 80 -15.92 -9.13 12.31
CA ASN A 80 -17.07 -8.81 11.45
C ASN A 80 -18.46 -9.06 12.10
N GLY A 81 -18.55 -8.96 13.43
CA GLY A 81 -19.80 -9.19 14.17
C GLY A 81 -20.15 -10.67 14.38
N ILE A 82 -19.25 -11.58 14.04
CA ILE A 82 -19.33 -12.99 14.43
C ILE A 82 -19.09 -13.10 15.93
N ASP A 83 -19.92 -13.89 16.59
CA ASP A 83 -19.87 -14.13 18.03
C ASP A 83 -20.22 -15.59 18.29
N PHE A 84 -19.20 -16.37 18.64
CA PHE A 84 -19.31 -17.80 18.93
C PHE A 84 -19.44 -18.09 20.43
N SER A 85 -19.67 -17.07 21.26
CA SER A 85 -20.01 -17.26 22.67
C SER A 85 -21.36 -17.98 22.87
N ASP A 86 -22.24 -17.92 21.87
CA ASP A 86 -23.48 -18.69 21.78
C ASP A 86 -23.22 -20.07 21.14
N PRO A 87 -23.33 -21.18 21.90
CA PRO A 87 -23.09 -22.53 21.38
C PRO A 87 -23.97 -22.89 20.20
N ALA A 88 -25.20 -22.37 20.13
CA ALA A 88 -26.12 -22.67 19.02
C ALA A 88 -25.64 -22.03 17.70
N LYS A 89 -25.00 -20.85 17.76
CA LYS A 89 -24.42 -20.22 16.57
C LYS A 89 -23.19 -20.99 16.09
N LEU A 90 -22.33 -21.43 17.01
CA LEU A 90 -21.16 -22.23 16.67
C LEU A 90 -21.58 -23.55 16.01
N GLU A 91 -22.55 -24.26 16.60
CA GLU A 91 -23.08 -25.50 16.04
C GLU A 91 -23.69 -25.28 14.64
N ASN A 92 -24.46 -24.21 14.45
CA ASN A 92 -25.00 -23.87 13.14
C ASN A 92 -23.91 -23.56 12.10
N TYR A 93 -22.79 -22.97 12.53
CA TYR A 93 -21.65 -22.69 11.65
C TYR A 93 -20.90 -23.96 11.25
N GLN A 94 -20.72 -24.89 12.19
CA GLN A 94 -20.12 -26.21 11.95
C GLN A 94 -21.00 -27.10 11.07
N GLN A 95 -22.33 -27.00 11.19
CA GLN A 95 -23.27 -27.77 10.36
C GLN A 95 -23.44 -27.22 8.95
N ASN A 96 -23.32 -25.90 8.77
CA ASN A 96 -23.38 -25.24 7.46
C ASN A 96 -21.98 -24.84 6.99
N PHE A 97 -21.03 -25.77 7.10
CA PHE A 97 -19.64 -25.55 6.73
C PHE A 97 -19.45 -25.77 5.23
N PHE A 98 -19.14 -24.72 4.47
CA PHE A 98 -18.99 -24.77 3.02
C PHE A 98 -17.86 -23.85 2.56
N SER A 99 -17.25 -24.23 1.44
CA SER A 99 -16.11 -23.51 0.85
C SER A 99 -16.36 -23.23 -0.63
N GLY A 100 -15.85 -22.10 -1.13
CA GLY A 100 -15.71 -21.89 -2.57
C GLY A 100 -14.66 -22.85 -3.14
N VAL A 101 -15.02 -23.60 -4.17
CA VAL A 101 -14.09 -24.53 -4.83
C VAL A 101 -13.70 -23.97 -6.19
N PHE A 102 -12.39 -23.90 -6.45
CA PHE A 102 -11.83 -23.31 -7.66
C PHE A 102 -10.81 -24.26 -8.28
N GLY A 103 -10.97 -24.52 -9.57
CA GLY A 103 -10.11 -25.37 -10.38
C GLY A 103 -9.06 -24.53 -11.08
N ILE A 104 -7.81 -24.67 -10.68
CA ILE A 104 -6.67 -23.91 -11.23
C ILE A 104 -5.74 -24.82 -12.02
N ASP A 105 -5.06 -24.22 -13.00
CA ASP A 105 -4.02 -24.89 -13.79
C ASP A 105 -2.74 -25.11 -12.97
N SER A 106 -1.97 -26.16 -13.28
CA SER A 106 -0.64 -26.38 -12.70
C SER A 106 0.35 -25.24 -12.97
N ALA A 107 0.12 -24.40 -14.00
CA ALA A 107 0.89 -23.17 -14.20
C ALA A 107 0.89 -22.24 -12.96
N TYR A 108 -0.23 -22.17 -12.22
CA TYR A 108 -0.27 -21.41 -10.96
C TYR A 108 0.63 -22.04 -9.89
N LEU A 109 0.74 -23.37 -9.86
CA LEU A 109 1.63 -24.06 -8.92
C LEU A 109 3.09 -23.81 -9.25
N GLU A 110 3.46 -23.73 -10.53
CA GLU A 110 4.83 -23.44 -10.93
C GLU A 110 5.31 -22.08 -10.42
N GLU A 111 4.45 -21.07 -10.45
CA GLU A 111 4.74 -19.74 -9.90
C GLU A 111 4.88 -19.77 -8.37
N ILE A 112 3.96 -20.44 -7.67
CA ILE A 112 4.02 -20.58 -6.22
C ILE A 112 5.29 -21.34 -5.81
N ASN A 113 5.62 -22.42 -6.52
CA ASN A 113 6.80 -23.26 -6.24
C ASN A 113 8.12 -22.50 -6.37
N LYS A 114 8.21 -21.42 -7.17
CA LYS A 114 9.40 -20.56 -7.22
C LYS A 114 9.67 -19.84 -5.90
N THR A 115 8.65 -19.68 -5.07
CA THR A 115 8.75 -18.95 -3.78
C THR A 115 8.84 -19.87 -2.57
N LEU A 116 8.55 -21.16 -2.72
CA LEU A 116 8.52 -22.12 -1.62
C LEU A 116 9.88 -22.81 -1.42
N ASN A 117 10.24 -23.01 -0.15
CA ASN A 117 11.42 -23.81 0.22
C ASN A 117 11.22 -25.31 -0.04
N LEU A 118 9.99 -25.81 0.14
CA LEU A 118 9.57 -27.15 -0.27
C LEU A 118 8.51 -27.00 -1.37
N PRO A 119 8.80 -27.41 -2.62
CA PRO A 119 7.84 -27.33 -3.70
C PRO A 119 6.68 -28.31 -3.47
N ILE A 120 5.51 -27.91 -3.94
CA ILE A 120 4.31 -28.74 -4.02
C ILE A 120 4.48 -29.75 -5.15
N ASP A 121 4.10 -31.00 -4.91
CA ASP A 121 4.08 -32.05 -5.91
C ASP A 121 2.97 -31.78 -6.94
N THR A 122 3.37 -31.29 -8.12
CA THR A 122 2.47 -30.99 -9.24
C THR A 122 1.73 -32.25 -9.73
N SER A 123 2.35 -33.43 -9.67
CA SER A 123 1.70 -34.67 -10.11
C SER A 123 0.60 -35.08 -9.13
N ALA A 124 0.84 -34.93 -7.83
CA ALA A 124 -0.18 -35.17 -6.81
C ALA A 124 -1.33 -34.17 -6.89
N PHE A 125 -1.03 -32.90 -7.22
CA PHE A 125 -2.05 -31.87 -7.45
C PHE A 125 -2.93 -32.19 -8.66
N GLU A 126 -2.33 -32.50 -9.82
CA GLU A 126 -3.08 -32.86 -11.03
C GLU A 126 -3.99 -34.08 -10.82
N GLN A 127 -3.54 -35.06 -10.03
CA GLN A 127 -4.33 -36.23 -9.63
C GLN A 127 -5.45 -35.93 -8.61
N GLY A 128 -5.62 -34.68 -8.19
CA GLY A 128 -6.67 -34.29 -7.25
C GLY A 128 -6.46 -34.79 -5.81
N LYS A 129 -5.20 -35.04 -5.41
CA LYS A 129 -4.85 -35.48 -4.05
C LYS A 129 -4.50 -34.34 -3.11
N VAL A 130 -4.10 -33.21 -3.68
CA VAL A 130 -3.58 -32.05 -2.94
C VAL A 130 -4.47 -30.85 -3.17
N VAL A 131 -4.68 -30.05 -2.13
CA VAL A 131 -5.45 -28.80 -2.17
C VAL A 131 -4.60 -27.63 -1.69
N LEU A 132 -4.71 -26.51 -2.40
CA LEU A 132 -4.16 -25.22 -2.00
C LEU A 132 -5.25 -24.43 -1.27
N LEU A 133 -4.86 -23.67 -0.25
CA LEU A 133 -5.76 -22.81 0.51
C LEU A 133 -5.41 -21.33 0.32
N SER A 134 -6.35 -20.44 0.66
CA SER A 134 -6.08 -19.01 0.75
C SER A 134 -5.04 -18.70 1.83
N LYS A 135 -4.20 -17.67 1.61
CA LYS A 135 -3.18 -17.21 2.55
C LYS A 135 -3.75 -16.74 3.89
N THR A 136 -5.04 -16.39 3.94
CA THR A 136 -5.73 -16.04 5.20
C THR A 136 -5.62 -17.12 6.28
N VAL A 137 -5.44 -18.39 5.90
CA VAL A 137 -5.34 -19.51 6.84
C VAL A 137 -3.92 -19.96 7.12
N GLU A 138 -2.92 -19.21 6.64
CA GLU A 138 -1.52 -19.48 6.93
C GLU A 138 -1.28 -19.46 8.45
N GLY A 139 -0.76 -20.58 8.97
CA GLY A 139 -0.54 -20.78 10.40
C GLY A 139 -1.76 -21.24 11.20
N LEU A 140 -2.98 -21.19 10.64
CA LEU A 140 -4.21 -21.70 11.26
C LEU A 140 -4.53 -23.14 10.82
N ILE A 141 -4.19 -23.47 9.56
CA ILE A 141 -4.32 -24.82 9.00
C ILE A 141 -2.93 -25.27 8.53
N GLN A 142 -2.50 -26.42 9.03
CA GLN A 142 -1.16 -26.95 8.82
C GLN A 142 -1.10 -27.80 7.54
N PRO A 143 -0.03 -27.68 6.74
CA PRO A 143 0.19 -28.59 5.62
C PRO A 143 0.23 -30.06 6.05
N GLY A 144 -0.29 -30.95 5.21
CA GLY A 144 -0.42 -32.38 5.50
C GLY A 144 -1.71 -32.78 6.21
N GLN A 145 -2.50 -31.82 6.71
CA GLN A 145 -3.86 -32.10 7.21
C GLN A 145 -4.79 -32.50 6.06
N GLU A 146 -5.85 -33.24 6.39
CA GLU A 146 -6.84 -33.72 5.42
C GLU A 146 -8.11 -32.87 5.49
N ILE A 147 -8.56 -32.37 4.34
CA ILE A 147 -9.83 -31.66 4.20
C ILE A 147 -10.74 -32.49 3.32
N THR A 148 -11.95 -32.75 3.80
CA THR A 148 -12.96 -33.54 3.06
C THR A 148 -14.10 -32.65 2.60
N ILE A 149 -14.42 -32.73 1.31
CA ILE A 149 -15.61 -32.10 0.75
C ILE A 149 -16.68 -33.14 0.44
N GLN A 150 -17.93 -32.73 0.54
CA GLN A 150 -19.08 -33.50 0.13
C GLN A 150 -19.55 -33.00 -1.25
N THR A 151 -19.52 -33.89 -2.23
CA THR A 151 -20.02 -33.63 -3.59
C THR A 151 -21.23 -34.52 -3.88
N GLN A 152 -21.87 -34.31 -5.04
CA GLN A 152 -22.96 -35.20 -5.50
C GLN A 152 -22.48 -36.64 -5.74
N ASN A 153 -21.18 -36.82 -6.04
CA ASN A 153 -20.56 -38.11 -6.32
C ASN A 153 -20.02 -38.81 -5.06
N GLY A 154 -20.16 -38.19 -3.88
CA GLY A 154 -19.68 -38.70 -2.61
C GLY A 154 -18.69 -37.77 -1.92
N GLN A 155 -18.03 -38.28 -0.88
CA GLN A 155 -16.97 -37.56 -0.18
C GLN A 155 -15.66 -37.69 -0.94
N HIS A 156 -14.92 -36.59 -1.01
CA HIS A 156 -13.57 -36.58 -1.56
C HIS A 156 -12.64 -35.83 -0.61
N SER A 157 -11.49 -36.42 -0.34
CA SER A 157 -10.53 -35.90 0.64
C SER A 157 -9.26 -35.44 -0.06
N PHE A 158 -8.72 -34.31 0.40
CA PHE A 158 -7.51 -33.69 -0.10
C PHE A 158 -6.52 -33.46 1.03
N ILE A 159 -5.24 -33.56 0.71
CA ILE A 159 -4.16 -33.18 1.63
C ILE A 159 -3.79 -31.72 1.40
N VAL A 160 -3.72 -30.93 2.48
CA VAL A 160 -3.35 -29.52 2.44
C VAL A 160 -1.88 -29.37 2.00
N ALA A 161 -1.65 -28.56 0.96
CA ALA A 161 -0.33 -28.30 0.41
C ALA A 161 0.53 -27.39 1.32
N ASN A 162 1.84 -27.36 1.06
CA ASN A 162 2.80 -26.47 1.75
C ASN A 162 2.75 -25.00 1.29
N GLY A 163 1.85 -24.65 0.38
CA GLY A 163 1.72 -23.30 -0.18
C GLY A 163 0.32 -22.75 -0.05
N TYR A 164 0.20 -21.44 -0.22
CA TYR A 164 -1.06 -20.72 -0.13
C TYR A 164 -1.21 -19.74 -1.29
N LEU A 165 -2.45 -19.52 -1.72
CA LEU A 165 -2.78 -18.51 -2.73
C LEU A 165 -3.09 -17.16 -2.08
N ASN A 166 -2.60 -16.07 -2.68
CA ASN A 166 -2.76 -14.73 -2.10
C ASN A 166 -4.22 -14.28 -2.09
N GLU A 167 -4.58 -13.41 -1.12
CA GLU A 167 -5.97 -12.97 -0.87
C GLU A 167 -6.64 -12.29 -2.08
N GLY A 168 -5.85 -11.73 -3.01
CA GLY A 168 -6.32 -11.09 -4.24
C GLY A 168 -6.72 -12.05 -5.38
N PHE A 169 -6.74 -13.36 -5.15
CA PHE A 169 -7.17 -14.34 -6.16
C PHE A 169 -8.66 -14.24 -6.51
N ARG A 170 -9.51 -13.74 -5.59
CA ARG A 170 -10.93 -13.48 -5.84
C ARG A 170 -11.18 -11.97 -5.98
N ALA A 171 -12.17 -11.58 -6.78
CA ALA A 171 -12.72 -10.24 -6.69
C ALA A 171 -13.44 -10.06 -5.35
N GLY A 172 -13.45 -8.82 -4.86
CA GLY A 172 -14.09 -8.48 -3.58
C GLY A 172 -13.28 -8.97 -2.37
N GLY A 173 -12.23 -8.21 -2.02
CA GLY A 173 -11.40 -8.42 -0.82
C GLY A 173 -12.14 -8.19 0.52
N GLY A 174 -13.41 -8.55 0.63
CA GLY A 174 -14.16 -8.42 1.86
C GLY A 174 -15.59 -8.90 1.74
N ASN A 175 -15.94 -9.91 2.55
CA ASN A 175 -17.29 -10.33 2.95
C ASN A 175 -17.98 -11.47 2.18
N GLU A 176 -17.46 -11.97 1.06
CA GLU A 176 -18.02 -13.17 0.39
C GLU A 176 -17.29 -14.46 0.78
N ARG A 177 -16.92 -14.59 2.07
CA ARG A 177 -16.25 -15.78 2.59
C ARG A 177 -17.29 -16.87 2.83
N GLY A 178 -17.01 -18.08 2.33
CA GLY A 178 -17.70 -19.26 2.84
C GLY A 178 -17.44 -19.42 4.34
N THR A 179 -18.19 -20.28 4.99
CA THR A 179 -17.95 -20.62 6.41
C THR A 179 -16.64 -21.40 6.58
N ALA A 180 -16.13 -22.00 5.51
CA ALA A 180 -14.81 -22.64 5.40
C ALA A 180 -13.87 -21.88 4.44
N PRO A 181 -12.54 -22.08 4.54
CA PRO A 181 -11.56 -21.47 3.65
C PRO A 181 -11.70 -21.97 2.21
N ASP A 182 -11.49 -21.09 1.23
CA ASP A 182 -11.54 -21.45 -0.20
C ASP A 182 -10.55 -22.56 -0.57
N LEU A 183 -11.02 -23.52 -1.37
CA LEU A 183 -10.27 -24.67 -1.83
C LEU A 183 -9.86 -24.50 -3.29
N TYR A 184 -8.55 -24.55 -3.54
CA TYR A 184 -7.99 -24.51 -4.88
C TYR A 184 -7.46 -25.91 -5.26
N ILE A 185 -8.14 -26.55 -6.20
CA ILE A 185 -7.87 -27.90 -6.67
C ILE A 185 -7.46 -27.88 -8.14
N SER A 186 -6.95 -29.00 -8.68
CA SER A 186 -6.63 -29.06 -10.11
C SER A 186 -7.88 -28.92 -10.96
N GLN A 187 -7.75 -28.33 -12.15
CA GLN A 187 -8.86 -28.30 -13.11
C GLN A 187 -9.38 -29.70 -13.43
N THR A 188 -8.48 -30.68 -13.50
CA THR A 188 -8.80 -32.09 -13.72
C THR A 188 -9.72 -32.61 -12.62
N ALA A 189 -9.34 -32.42 -11.35
CA ALA A 189 -10.14 -32.84 -10.20
C ALA A 189 -11.49 -32.13 -10.16
N LEU A 190 -11.55 -30.82 -10.45
CA LEU A 190 -12.81 -30.08 -10.48
C LEU A 190 -13.77 -30.66 -11.54
N LYS A 191 -13.27 -30.92 -12.75
CA LYS A 191 -14.09 -31.47 -13.85
C LYS A 191 -14.59 -32.89 -13.57
N GLU A 192 -13.86 -33.67 -12.78
CA GLU A 192 -14.28 -35.01 -12.34
C GLU A 192 -15.31 -34.97 -11.19
N LEU A 193 -15.13 -34.04 -10.26
CA LEU A 193 -15.96 -33.92 -9.05
C LEU A 193 -17.29 -33.20 -9.31
N PHE A 194 -17.34 -32.29 -10.27
CA PHE A 194 -18.51 -31.46 -10.56
C PHE A 194 -19.01 -31.65 -12.00
N PRO A 195 -20.31 -31.98 -12.20
CA PRO A 195 -20.86 -32.28 -13.53
C PRO A 195 -21.01 -31.03 -14.43
N GLN A 196 -21.09 -29.84 -13.82
CA GLN A 196 -21.18 -28.56 -14.51
C GLN A 196 -20.20 -27.59 -13.88
N TYR A 197 -19.52 -26.83 -14.73
CA TYR A 197 -18.52 -25.84 -14.34
C TYR A 197 -18.52 -24.69 -15.34
N ARG A 198 -18.04 -23.52 -14.90
CA ARG A 198 -17.93 -22.30 -15.71
C ARG A 198 -16.59 -21.62 -15.52
N VAL A 199 -16.23 -20.70 -16.42
CA VAL A 199 -15.05 -19.85 -16.25
C VAL A 199 -15.38 -18.80 -15.18
N PHE A 200 -14.71 -18.91 -14.04
CA PHE A 200 -14.89 -17.98 -12.93
C PHE A 200 -13.91 -16.80 -13.00
N ARG A 201 -12.69 -17.07 -13.44
CA ARG A 201 -11.65 -16.05 -13.55
C ARG A 201 -10.79 -16.28 -14.78
N VAL A 202 -10.48 -15.18 -15.46
CA VAL A 202 -9.45 -15.09 -16.51
C VAL A 202 -8.36 -14.21 -15.96
N ALA A 203 -7.12 -14.68 -15.91
CA ALA A 203 -6.00 -13.88 -15.42
C ALA A 203 -4.80 -14.03 -16.34
N PHE A 204 -4.04 -12.97 -16.54
CA PHE A 204 -2.92 -12.96 -17.48
C PHE A 204 -1.89 -11.91 -17.07
N ASP A 205 -0.67 -12.13 -17.53
CA ASP A 205 0.45 -11.19 -17.40
C ASP A 205 0.57 -10.37 -18.69
N THR A 206 1.32 -9.27 -18.64
CA THR A 206 1.51 -8.42 -19.81
C THR A 206 2.97 -8.06 -20.02
N ASP A 207 3.29 -7.61 -21.23
CA ASP A 207 4.59 -7.03 -21.56
C ASP A 207 4.86 -5.65 -20.91
N GLY A 208 3.87 -5.10 -20.19
CA GLY A 208 3.88 -3.80 -19.53
C GLY A 208 3.83 -2.58 -20.47
N GLN A 209 3.85 -2.77 -21.79
CA GLN A 209 3.79 -1.68 -22.78
C GLN A 209 2.36 -1.41 -23.25
N HIS A 210 1.52 -2.44 -23.26
CA HIS A 210 0.14 -2.38 -23.76
C HIS A 210 -0.92 -2.33 -22.65
N ASP A 211 -0.52 -2.16 -21.39
CA ASP A 211 -1.44 -2.20 -20.23
C ASP A 211 -2.62 -1.22 -20.36
N GLU A 212 -2.38 -0.01 -20.86
CA GLU A 212 -3.42 1.00 -21.04
C GLU A 212 -4.43 0.59 -22.12
N SER A 213 -3.95 0.12 -23.27
CA SER A 213 -4.83 -0.32 -24.37
C SER A 213 -5.61 -1.57 -23.98
N ILE A 214 -4.95 -2.54 -23.33
CA ILE A 214 -5.59 -3.74 -22.79
C ILE A 214 -6.72 -3.35 -21.83
N LEU A 215 -6.48 -2.43 -20.88
CA LEU A 215 -7.51 -2.00 -19.94
C LEU A 215 -8.72 -1.38 -20.66
N GLN A 216 -8.49 -0.57 -21.69
CA GLN A 216 -9.58 0.04 -22.47
C GLN A 216 -10.36 -1.00 -23.27
N GLU A 217 -9.68 -1.94 -23.90
CA GLU A 217 -10.30 -3.03 -24.66
C GLU A 217 -11.09 -3.97 -23.74
N LEU A 218 -10.54 -4.35 -22.58
CA LEU A 218 -11.27 -5.11 -21.57
C LEU A 218 -12.57 -4.40 -21.14
N LYS A 219 -12.51 -3.09 -20.88
CA LYS A 219 -13.70 -2.29 -20.53
C LYS A 219 -14.74 -2.28 -21.65
N GLN A 220 -14.33 -2.38 -22.92
CA GLN A 220 -15.26 -2.49 -24.06
C GLN A 220 -15.86 -3.89 -24.18
N ILE A 221 -15.02 -4.93 -24.07
CA ILE A 221 -15.44 -6.35 -24.11
C ILE A 221 -16.46 -6.64 -23.01
N THR A 222 -16.20 -6.14 -21.80
CA THR A 222 -17.09 -6.35 -20.64
C THR A 222 -18.22 -5.32 -20.54
N ALA A 223 -18.33 -4.35 -21.46
CA ALA A 223 -19.31 -3.25 -21.36
C ALA A 223 -20.77 -3.73 -21.30
N SER A 224 -21.05 -4.89 -21.91
CA SER A 224 -22.38 -5.52 -21.90
C SER A 224 -22.70 -6.25 -20.59
N GLN A 225 -21.70 -6.47 -19.73
CA GLN A 225 -21.80 -7.26 -18.51
C GLN A 225 -21.27 -6.47 -17.31
N ALA A 226 -22.16 -5.69 -16.68
CA ALA A 226 -21.80 -4.77 -15.60
C ALA A 226 -21.28 -5.45 -14.31
N ASN A 227 -21.46 -6.77 -14.19
CA ASN A 227 -21.11 -7.53 -12.99
C ASN A 227 -19.73 -8.21 -13.08
N ILE A 228 -18.99 -7.99 -14.17
CA ILE A 228 -17.59 -8.42 -14.26
C ILE A 228 -16.69 -7.34 -13.63
N ASP A 229 -15.92 -7.76 -12.63
CA ASP A 229 -14.86 -6.98 -12.03
C ASP A 229 -13.55 -7.15 -12.83
N ILE A 230 -12.99 -6.03 -13.27
CA ILE A 230 -11.65 -5.97 -13.84
C ILE A 230 -10.68 -5.57 -12.72
N ILE A 231 -9.72 -6.44 -12.44
CA ILE A 231 -8.61 -6.19 -11.51
C ILE A 231 -7.38 -5.91 -12.37
N SER A 232 -6.85 -4.68 -12.28
CA SER A 232 -5.66 -4.27 -13.04
C SER A 232 -4.58 -3.73 -12.11
N ARG A 233 -3.39 -4.33 -12.17
CA ARG A 233 -2.18 -3.83 -11.51
C ARG A 233 -1.79 -2.46 -12.06
N TYR A 234 -1.97 -2.25 -13.36
CA TYR A 234 -1.75 -0.97 -14.02
C TYR A 234 -2.67 0.14 -13.48
N GLU A 235 -3.99 -0.08 -13.46
CA GLU A 235 -4.95 0.91 -12.96
C GLU A 235 -4.65 1.31 -11.51
N ARG A 236 -4.34 0.32 -10.66
CA ARG A 236 -3.96 0.58 -9.25
C ARG A 236 -2.62 1.29 -9.10
N ARG A 237 -1.68 1.04 -10.00
CA ARG A 237 -0.40 1.77 -10.06
C ARG A 237 -0.65 3.25 -10.37
N GLU A 238 -1.46 3.53 -11.38
CA GLU A 238 -1.81 4.89 -11.81
C GLU A 238 -2.59 5.63 -10.72
N GLU A 239 -3.64 5.03 -10.14
CA GLU A 239 -4.37 5.61 -9.01
C GLU A 239 -3.43 5.99 -7.86
N MET A 240 -2.54 5.07 -7.47
CA MET A 240 -1.56 5.32 -6.42
C MET A 240 -0.59 6.44 -6.80
N GLN A 241 -0.13 6.51 -8.04
CA GLN A 241 0.71 7.61 -8.52
C GLN A 241 -0.02 8.96 -8.42
N GLU A 242 -1.28 9.04 -8.84
CA GLU A 242 -2.09 10.24 -8.73
C GLU A 242 -2.29 10.68 -7.27
N TYR A 243 -2.57 9.72 -6.36
CA TYR A 243 -2.65 10.00 -4.93
C TYR A 243 -1.32 10.54 -4.38
N LEU A 244 -0.19 9.94 -4.76
CA LEU A 244 1.14 10.39 -4.33
C LEU A 244 1.46 11.79 -4.87
N ILE A 245 1.12 12.09 -6.13
CA ILE A 245 1.30 13.41 -6.73
C ILE A 245 0.46 14.45 -5.99
N THR A 246 -0.82 14.15 -5.76
CA THR A 246 -1.75 15.04 -5.05
C THR A 246 -1.26 15.33 -3.63
N ALA A 247 -0.89 14.29 -2.88
CA ALA A 247 -0.33 14.41 -1.54
C ALA A 247 0.98 15.22 -1.54
N LYS A 248 1.84 15.04 -2.56
CA LYS A 248 3.09 15.80 -2.71
C LYS A 248 2.84 17.27 -2.95
N VAL A 249 1.89 17.61 -3.82
CA VAL A 249 1.54 19.00 -4.15
C VAL A 249 0.98 19.71 -2.91
N LEU A 250 0.02 19.10 -2.22
CA LEU A 250 -0.58 19.67 -1.00
C LEU A 250 0.45 19.81 0.13
N GLY A 251 1.23 18.75 0.38
CA GLY A 251 2.25 18.73 1.43
C GLY A 251 3.37 19.74 1.17
N THR A 252 3.83 19.85 -0.07
CA THR A 252 4.85 20.84 -0.45
C THR A 252 4.30 22.27 -0.38
N GLY A 253 3.07 22.49 -0.85
CA GLY A 253 2.41 23.79 -0.79
C GLY A 253 2.28 24.30 0.65
N LEU A 254 1.77 23.46 1.55
CA LEU A 254 1.68 23.79 2.98
C LEU A 254 3.07 24.04 3.60
N SER A 255 4.07 23.22 3.25
CA SER A 255 5.44 23.38 3.75
C SER A 255 6.05 24.71 3.33
N VAL A 256 5.83 25.16 2.09
CA VAL A 256 6.31 26.47 1.60
C VAL A 256 5.63 27.60 2.36
N ILE A 257 4.33 27.53 2.60
CA ILE A 257 3.60 28.54 3.38
C ILE A 257 4.17 28.63 4.80
N LEU A 258 4.37 27.49 5.48
CA LEU A 258 4.94 27.46 6.83
C LEU A 258 6.37 28.01 6.86
N LEU A 259 7.18 27.69 5.84
CA LEU A 259 8.51 28.25 5.70
C LEU A 259 8.46 29.77 5.55
N LEU A 260 7.57 30.31 4.70
CA LEU A 260 7.41 31.75 4.52
C LEU A 260 6.99 32.46 5.80
N VAL A 261 6.02 31.89 6.54
CA VAL A 261 5.61 32.42 7.85
C VAL A 261 6.79 32.41 8.84
N GLY A 262 7.55 31.33 8.88
CA GLY A 262 8.75 31.22 9.72
C GLY A 262 9.82 32.26 9.36
N VAL A 263 10.08 32.46 8.07
CA VAL A 263 11.02 33.48 7.57
C VAL A 263 10.52 34.88 7.90
N MET A 264 9.23 35.16 7.71
CA MET A 264 8.64 36.46 8.05
C MET A 264 8.75 36.77 9.54
N ASN A 265 8.48 35.78 10.40
CA ASN A 265 8.66 35.90 11.84
C ASN A 265 10.13 36.18 12.19
N PHE A 266 11.06 35.43 11.61
CA PHE A 266 12.49 35.65 11.83
C PHE A 266 12.94 37.05 11.41
N VAL A 267 12.51 37.52 10.24
CA VAL A 267 12.79 38.88 9.75
C VAL A 267 12.25 39.92 10.72
N ASN A 268 10.99 39.78 11.15
CA ASN A 268 10.39 40.72 12.10
C ASN A 268 11.17 40.75 13.43
N THR A 269 11.52 39.59 13.98
CA THR A 269 12.33 39.49 15.20
C THR A 269 13.70 40.14 15.02
N MET A 270 14.37 39.94 13.88
CA MET A 270 15.67 40.55 13.61
C MET A 270 15.59 42.06 13.43
N VAL A 271 14.54 42.55 12.75
CA VAL A 271 14.28 43.98 12.64
C VAL A 271 14.15 44.60 14.03
N VAL A 272 13.34 44.00 14.90
CA VAL A 272 13.17 44.48 16.28
C VAL A 272 14.47 44.42 17.07
N ASN A 273 15.20 43.29 17.04
CA ASN A 273 16.45 43.09 17.79
C ASN A 273 17.54 44.09 17.36
N VAL A 274 17.75 44.30 16.06
CA VAL A 274 18.70 45.31 15.58
C VAL A 274 18.23 46.71 15.95
N ASN A 275 16.92 46.99 15.86
CA ASN A 275 16.35 48.30 16.18
C ASN A 275 16.46 48.69 17.66
N THR A 276 16.31 47.75 18.58
CA THR A 276 16.48 48.01 20.00
C THR A 276 17.95 48.19 20.39
N ARG A 277 18.87 47.55 19.66
CA ARG A 277 20.32 47.61 19.92
C ARG A 277 21.05 48.68 19.11
N ARG A 278 20.34 49.56 18.39
CA ARG A 278 20.96 50.62 17.56
C ARG A 278 21.89 51.51 18.35
N TYR A 279 21.49 51.89 19.57
CA TYR A 279 22.31 52.71 20.45
C TYR A 279 23.60 52.00 20.85
N GLU A 280 23.52 50.74 21.28
CA GLU A 280 24.69 49.93 21.62
C GLU A 280 25.66 49.81 20.43
N LEU A 281 25.13 49.57 19.22
CA LEU A 281 25.92 49.50 17.99
C LEU A 281 26.58 50.85 17.66
N ALA A 282 25.88 51.97 17.86
CA ALA A 282 26.44 53.32 17.64
C ALA A 282 27.54 53.67 18.67
N VAL A 283 27.38 53.24 19.92
CA VAL A 283 28.41 53.38 20.96
C VAL A 283 29.65 52.54 20.61
N LEU A 284 29.47 51.31 20.15
CA LEU A 284 30.58 50.46 19.68
C LEU A 284 31.31 51.07 18.48
N GLU A 285 30.59 51.67 17.52
CA GLU A 285 31.19 52.44 16.43
C GLU A 285 32.00 53.64 16.96
N SER A 286 31.49 54.34 17.98
CA SER A 286 32.13 55.53 18.56
C SER A 286 33.39 55.22 19.37
N ILE A 287 33.47 54.03 19.97
CA ILE A 287 34.65 53.55 20.73
C ILE A 287 35.70 52.93 19.78
N GLY A 288 35.41 52.81 18.47
CA GLY A 288 36.40 52.47 17.44
C GLY A 288 36.14 51.14 16.71
N MET A 289 34.99 50.50 16.90
CA MET A 289 34.63 49.29 16.15
C MET A 289 34.33 49.62 14.69
N THR A 290 34.96 48.91 13.77
CA THR A 290 34.74 49.12 12.33
C THR A 290 33.41 48.50 11.87
N LYS A 291 32.77 49.09 10.84
CA LYS A 291 31.55 48.53 10.22
C LYS A 291 31.72 47.08 9.73
N ARG A 292 32.95 46.65 9.43
CA ARG A 292 33.26 45.25 9.06
C ARG A 292 33.18 44.32 10.26
N GLN A 293 33.68 44.74 11.43
CA GLN A 293 33.58 43.97 12.66
C GLN A 293 32.12 43.80 13.11
N ILE A 294 31.29 44.85 12.97
CA ILE A 294 29.86 44.79 13.33
C ILE A 294 29.11 43.81 12.42
N LYS A 295 29.34 43.88 11.10
CA LYS A 295 28.74 42.92 10.15
C LYS A 295 29.17 41.47 10.43
N ARG A 296 30.42 41.24 10.82
CA ARG A 296 30.91 39.90 11.19
C ARG A 296 30.24 39.37 12.45
N MET A 297 30.01 40.23 13.44
CA MET A 297 29.26 39.88 14.65
C MET A 297 27.83 39.47 14.30
N LEU A 298 27.11 40.28 13.51
CA LEU A 298 25.74 39.98 13.08
C LEU A 298 25.65 38.70 12.24
N PHE A 299 26.67 38.43 11.43
CA PHE A 299 26.77 37.18 10.67
C PHE A 299 26.91 35.96 11.60
N MET A 300 27.72 36.06 12.66
CA MET A 300 27.86 35.00 13.66
C MET A 300 26.56 34.79 14.46
N GLU A 301 25.85 35.87 14.78
CA GLU A 301 24.53 35.80 15.41
C GLU A 301 23.52 35.05 14.52
N GLY A 302 23.46 35.38 13.22
CA GLY A 302 22.66 34.65 12.23
C GLY A 302 23.03 33.17 12.11
N PHE A 303 24.33 32.86 12.07
CA PHE A 303 24.80 31.47 12.05
C PHE A 303 24.41 30.69 13.31
N TYR A 304 24.45 31.33 14.48
CA TYR A 304 24.03 30.72 15.74
C TYR A 304 22.53 30.36 15.72
N TYR A 305 21.67 31.27 15.25
CA TYR A 305 20.25 31.00 15.09
C TYR A 305 20.00 29.82 14.15
N TRP A 306 20.65 29.80 12.98
CA TRP A 306 20.56 28.68 12.05
C TRP A 306 21.02 27.36 12.70
N GLY A 307 22.16 27.36 13.39
CA GLY A 307 22.71 26.16 14.02
C GLY A 307 21.79 25.57 15.09
N VAL A 308 21.21 26.42 15.94
CA VAL A 308 20.23 26.00 16.96
C VAL A 308 18.96 25.46 16.30
N SER A 309 18.42 26.15 15.30
CA SER A 309 17.22 25.71 14.57
C SER A 309 17.45 24.40 13.83
N LEU A 310 18.60 24.22 13.19
CA LEU A 310 18.97 22.98 12.51
C LEU A 310 19.13 21.83 13.51
N SER A 311 19.78 22.08 14.65
CA SER A 311 19.92 21.08 15.71
C SER A 311 18.55 20.62 16.23
N LEU A 312 17.63 21.55 16.48
CA LEU A 312 16.24 21.24 16.85
C LEU A 312 15.49 20.45 15.76
N ALA A 313 15.63 20.87 14.50
CA ALA A 313 14.98 20.19 13.36
C ALA A 313 15.52 18.77 13.17
N VAL A 314 16.83 18.56 13.31
CA VAL A 314 17.46 17.24 13.20
C VAL A 314 17.14 16.37 14.41
N THR A 315 17.01 16.92 15.61
CA THR A 315 16.74 16.11 16.81
C THR A 315 15.24 15.85 16.98
N ILE A 316 14.46 16.89 17.25
CA ILE A 316 13.02 16.78 17.50
C ILE A 316 12.29 16.39 16.21
N GLY A 317 12.68 16.97 15.07
CA GLY A 317 12.03 16.65 13.79
C GLY A 317 12.26 15.21 13.35
N THR A 318 13.45 14.63 13.57
CA THR A 318 13.66 13.20 13.28
C THR A 318 12.88 12.30 14.24
N ALA A 319 12.83 12.64 15.53
CA ALA A 319 12.07 11.88 16.51
C ALA A 319 10.59 11.80 16.15
N ILE A 320 9.98 12.94 15.78
CA ILE A 320 8.59 13.00 15.30
C ILE A 320 8.44 12.22 14.00
N PHE A 321 9.36 12.36 13.06
CA PHE A 321 9.31 11.65 11.78
C PHE A 321 9.33 10.12 11.95
N ILE A 322 10.21 9.61 12.81
CA ILE A 322 10.31 8.18 13.12
C ILE A 322 9.04 7.69 13.81
N LEU A 323 8.49 8.47 14.77
CA LEU A 323 7.23 8.14 15.43
C LEU A 323 6.07 8.03 14.44
N LEU A 324 5.93 9.00 13.54
CA LEU A 324 4.90 8.97 12.50
C LEU A 324 5.08 7.80 11.54
N TYR A 325 6.33 7.48 11.16
CA TYR A 325 6.62 6.31 10.34
C TYR A 325 6.18 5.00 11.03
N MET A 326 6.50 4.81 12.32
CA MET A 326 6.11 3.61 13.07
C MET A 326 4.60 3.43 13.17
N ILE A 327 3.84 4.52 13.25
CA ILE A 327 2.38 4.48 13.25
C ILE A 327 1.87 4.15 11.84
N PHE A 328 2.45 4.79 10.82
CA PHE A 328 2.03 4.63 9.44
C PHE A 328 2.34 3.25 8.86
N SER A 329 3.49 2.66 9.21
CA SER A 329 3.90 1.33 8.74
C SER A 329 2.99 0.20 9.22
N LYS A 330 2.20 0.42 10.28
CA LYS A 330 1.16 -0.52 10.74
C LYS A 330 -0.08 -0.54 9.86
N VAL A 331 -0.31 0.54 9.09
CA VAL A 331 -1.47 0.65 8.18
C VAL A 331 -1.04 0.37 6.75
N ALA A 332 0.14 0.84 6.36
CA ALA A 332 0.71 0.66 5.02
C ALA A 332 1.97 -0.20 5.09
N TYR A 333 1.81 -1.52 5.07
CA TYR A 333 2.91 -2.49 5.15
C TYR A 333 3.92 -2.40 3.99
N TYR A 334 3.54 -1.80 2.87
CA TYR A 334 4.41 -1.55 1.70
C TYR A 334 5.29 -0.29 1.85
N ALA A 335 5.16 0.46 2.94
CA ALA A 335 5.91 1.69 3.18
C ALA A 335 7.35 1.39 3.60
N VAL A 336 8.30 1.66 2.71
CA VAL A 336 9.74 1.59 2.98
C VAL A 336 10.18 2.85 3.73
N PHE A 337 11.06 2.70 4.73
CA PHE A 337 11.62 3.85 5.41
C PHE A 337 12.57 4.62 4.46
N SER A 338 12.23 5.87 4.14
CA SER A 338 13.08 6.76 3.35
C SER A 338 13.21 8.11 4.03
N TYR A 339 14.40 8.40 4.55
CA TYR A 339 14.70 9.69 5.19
C TYR A 339 14.99 10.77 4.13
N PRO A 340 14.31 11.93 4.15
CA PRO A 340 14.45 12.97 3.13
C PRO A 340 15.70 13.84 3.34
N PHE A 341 16.89 13.25 3.22
CA PHE A 341 18.16 13.94 3.45
C PHE A 341 18.41 15.09 2.46
N ILE A 342 18.14 14.88 1.16
CA ILE A 342 18.38 15.89 0.12
C ILE A 342 17.49 17.13 0.35
N PRO A 343 16.15 17.02 0.50
CA PRO A 343 15.31 18.18 0.83
C PRO A 343 15.74 18.88 2.13
N LEU A 344 16.13 18.13 3.16
CA LEU A 344 16.58 18.71 4.43
C LEU A 344 17.82 19.59 4.24
N VAL A 345 18.83 19.11 3.51
CA VAL A 345 20.05 19.88 3.23
C VAL A 345 19.74 21.12 2.40
N LEU A 346 18.89 21.00 1.37
CA LEU A 346 18.49 22.12 0.53
C LEU A 346 17.74 23.21 1.32
N VAL A 347 16.74 22.83 2.12
CA VAL A 347 15.99 23.78 2.96
C VAL A 347 16.88 24.38 4.04
N SER A 348 17.73 23.58 4.69
CA SER A 348 18.71 24.08 5.66
C SER A 348 19.66 25.10 5.05
N GLY A 349 20.16 24.85 3.84
CA GLY A 349 21.01 25.80 3.10
C GLY A 349 20.28 27.10 2.76
N LEU A 350 19.02 27.01 2.34
CA LEU A 350 18.17 28.18 2.08
C LEU A 350 17.96 29.01 3.35
N VAL A 351 17.62 28.37 4.47
CA VAL A 351 17.44 29.03 5.77
C VAL A 351 18.75 29.66 6.24
N LEU A 352 19.89 28.99 6.06
CA LEU A 352 21.21 29.56 6.36
C LEU A 352 21.43 30.88 5.61
N LEU A 353 21.18 30.90 4.30
CA LEU A 353 21.33 32.12 3.51
C LEU A 353 20.46 33.26 4.06
N ILE A 354 19.21 32.95 4.42
CA ILE A 354 18.28 33.93 5.01
C ILE A 354 18.83 34.45 6.35
N CYS A 355 19.23 33.55 7.25
CA CYS A 355 19.77 33.91 8.56
C CYS A 355 21.04 34.77 8.49
N LEU A 356 21.84 34.63 7.43
CA LEU A 356 23.05 35.43 7.23
C LEU A 356 22.78 36.78 6.55
N ILE A 357 21.84 36.82 5.60
CA ILE A 357 21.55 38.03 4.80
C ILE A 357 20.70 39.03 5.58
N VAL A 358 19.66 38.55 6.27
CA VAL A 358 18.66 39.41 6.93
C VAL A 358 19.30 40.36 7.96
N PRO A 359 20.14 39.93 8.92
CA PRO A 359 20.73 40.83 9.90
C PRO A 359 21.59 41.94 9.26
N ILE A 360 22.34 41.60 8.21
CA ILE A 360 23.18 42.56 7.48
C ILE A 360 22.32 43.56 6.72
N TRP A 361 21.23 43.08 6.11
CA TRP A 361 20.30 43.92 5.37
C TRP A 361 19.64 44.93 6.30
N VAL A 362 19.07 44.48 7.43
CA VAL A 362 18.47 45.35 8.45
C VAL A 362 19.46 46.40 8.97
N TYR A 363 20.69 45.99 9.30
CA TYR A 363 21.73 46.92 9.75
C TYR A 363 22.11 47.95 8.67
N LYS A 364 22.18 47.58 7.39
CA LYS A 364 22.46 48.55 6.31
C LYS A 364 21.35 49.57 6.16
N THR A 365 20.09 49.14 6.24
CA THR A 365 18.93 50.04 6.10
C THR A 365 18.94 51.11 7.19
N ASP A 366 19.44 50.75 8.38
CA ASP A 366 19.55 51.64 9.52
C ASP A 366 20.77 52.59 9.48
N VAL A 367 21.90 52.13 8.94
CA VAL A 367 23.16 52.89 8.89
C VAL A 367 23.13 54.10 7.94
N ASN A 368 22.07 54.26 7.13
CA ASN A 368 21.90 55.42 6.25
C ASN A 368 21.62 56.74 7.00
N LEU A 369 21.31 56.70 8.30
CA LEU A 369 21.21 57.88 9.15
C LEU A 369 22.59 58.25 9.74
N PRO A 370 22.99 59.54 9.74
CA PRO A 370 24.22 60.00 10.39
C PRO A 370 24.28 59.55 11.85
N VAL A 371 25.49 59.20 12.34
CA VAL A 371 25.70 58.70 13.72
C VAL A 371 25.11 59.66 14.77
N VAL A 372 25.23 60.96 14.53
CA VAL A 372 24.72 62.03 15.42
C VAL A 372 23.18 62.04 15.46
N GLU A 373 22.53 61.69 14.35
CA GLU A 373 21.06 61.66 14.25
C GLU A 373 20.49 60.40 14.90
N ARG A 374 21.20 59.26 14.79
CA ARG A 374 20.85 58.03 15.51
C ARG A 374 20.97 58.18 17.04
N LEU A 375 21.92 58.98 17.52
CA LEU A 375 22.08 59.30 18.94
C LEU A 375 21.03 60.29 19.47
N ARG A 376 20.45 61.14 18.60
CA ARG A 376 19.41 62.11 18.98
C ARG A 376 17.99 61.53 18.94
N LEU A 377 17.73 60.50 18.14
CA LEU A 377 16.41 59.87 18.01
C LEU A 377 15.99 59.00 19.21
N THR A 378 16.77 59.01 20.29
CA THR A 378 16.53 58.18 21.50
C THR A 378 16.41 59.01 22.80
N GLU A 379 16.48 60.34 22.72
CA GLU A 379 15.83 61.24 23.70
C GLU A 379 14.39 61.49 23.24
#